data_AF-A0A8T6IWW2-F1
#
_entry.id   AF-A0A8T6IWW2-F1
#
_cell.length_a   1.000
_cell.length_b   1.000
_cell.length_c   1.000
_cell.angle_alpha   90.00
_cell.angle_beta   90.00
_cell.angle_gamma   90.00
#
_symmetry.space_group_name_H-M   'P 1'
#
loop_
_entity.id
_entity.type
_entity.pdbx_description
1 polymer ?
#
loop_
_entity_poly.entity_id
_entity_poly.type
_entity_poly.pdbx_seq_one_letter_code
_entity_poly.pdbx_strand_id
1 'polypeptide(L)' 'MLLFRSEAEIEEWRRIEKRRRGAVLTLDQVWELSGRWYHDRMSPRFRGRAVDEAIAVFRALGLTDDFWTMPPN' A
#
# COMPACT_ATOMS: atom_id res chain seq x y z
N MET A 1 -1.28 9.70 1.36
CA MET A 1 -1.38 8.78 2.51
C MET A 1 -1.81 9.59 3.71
N LEU A 2 -2.83 9.16 4.43
CA LEU A 2 -3.34 9.83 5.63
C LEU A 2 -3.11 8.90 6.82
N LEU A 3 -2.80 9.47 8.00
CA LEU A 3 -2.64 8.72 9.24
C LEU A 3 -3.87 8.95 10.12
N PHE A 4 -4.36 7.88 10.71
CA PHE A 4 -5.51 7.87 11.61
C PHE A 4 -5.14 7.14 12.89
N ARG A 5 -5.79 7.49 14.00
CA ARG A 5 -5.57 6.80 15.28
C ARG A 5 -6.18 5.40 15.27
N SER A 6 -7.26 5.21 14.52
CA SER A 6 -7.99 3.94 14.47
C SER A 6 -8.80 3.81 13.18
N GLU A 7 -9.24 2.59 12.87
CA GLU A 7 -10.12 2.32 11.73
C GLU A 7 -11.51 2.99 11.87
N ALA A 8 -11.99 3.21 13.09
CA ALA A 8 -13.24 3.91 13.33
C ALA A 8 -13.18 5.37 12.85
N GLU A 9 -12.03 6.04 13.03
CA GLU A 9 -11.83 7.40 12.51
C GLU A 9 -11.77 7.44 10.99
N ILE A 10 -11.25 6.38 10.35
CA ILE A 10 -11.25 6.26 8.88
C ILE A 10 -12.68 6.23 8.36
N GLU A 11 -13.55 5.45 8.99
CA GLU A 11 -14.95 5.32 8.59
C GLU A 11 -15.70 6.65 8.77
N GLU A 12 -15.50 7.34 9.89
CA GLU A 12 -16.13 8.61 10.16
C GLU A 12 -15.66 9.71 9.18
N TRP A 13 -14.35 9.81 8.96
CA TRP A 13 -13.78 10.72 7.97
C TRP A 13 -14.32 10.44 6.57
N ARG A 14 -14.43 9.16 6.18
CA ARG A 14 -14.97 8.76 4.88
C ARG A 14 -16.42 9.22 4.71
N ARG A 15 -17.24 9.08 5.76
CA ARG A 15 -18.64 9.49 5.79
C ARG A 15 -18.79 10.99 5.56
N ILE A 16 -17.98 11.79 6.25
CA ILE A 16 -17.99 13.26 6.16
C ILE A 16 -17.53 13.72 4.77
N GLU A 17 -16.39 13.20 4.30
CA GLU A 17 -15.74 13.65 3.06
C GLU A 17 -16.33 13.01 1.78
N LYS A 18 -17.26 12.07 1.93
CA LYS A 18 -17.88 11.31 0.82
C LYS A 18 -16.83 10.67 -0.12
N ARG A 19 -15.74 10.15 0.46
CA ARG A 19 -14.63 9.55 -0.29
C ARG A 19 -14.85 8.05 -0.50
N ARG A 20 -14.37 7.50 -1.61
CA ARG A 20 -14.30 6.05 -1.81
C ARG A 20 -13.26 5.44 -0.89
N ARG A 21 -13.51 4.24 -0.35
CA ARG A 21 -12.55 3.50 0.47
C ARG A 21 -11.33 3.13 -0.37
N GLY A 22 -10.13 3.46 0.11
CA GLY A 22 -8.86 2.96 -0.41
C GLY A 22 -8.36 1.76 0.40
N ALA A 23 -7.08 1.43 0.30
CA ALA A 23 -6.46 0.45 1.19
C ALA A 23 -6.16 1.06 2.57
N VAL A 24 -6.33 0.25 3.62
CA VAL A 24 -5.88 0.56 4.98
C VAL A 24 -4.66 -0.30 5.26
N LEU A 25 -3.63 0.30 5.83
CA LEU A 25 -2.39 -0.37 6.22
C LEU A 25 -2.14 -0.09 7.70
N THR A 26 -1.66 -1.08 8.43
CA THR A 26 -1.03 -0.86 9.74
C THR A 26 0.32 -0.13 9.56
N LEU A 27 0.81 0.51 10.62
CA LEU A 27 2.13 1.15 10.58
C LEU A 27 3.24 0.14 10.27
N ASP A 28 3.14 -1.07 10.83
CA ASP A 28 4.11 -2.15 10.59
C ASP A 28 4.11 -2.57 9.12
N GLN A 29 2.94 -2.72 8.50
CA GLN A 29 2.84 -3.01 7.07
C GLN A 29 3.43 -1.90 6.20
N VAL A 30 3.19 -0.62 6.53
CA VAL A 30 3.80 0.51 5.80
C VAL A 30 5.32 0.52 5.95
N TRP A 31 5.81 0.28 7.17
CA TRP A 31 7.24 0.23 7.44
C TRP A 31 7.92 -0.89 6.65
N GLU A 32 7.37 -2.10 6.71
CA GLU A 32 7.92 -3.24 5.98
C GLU A 32 7.81 -3.06 4.46
N LEU A 33 6.68 -2.52 3.98
CA LEU A 33 6.52 -2.14 2.58
C LEU A 33 7.63 -1.18 2.16
N SER A 34 7.90 -0.13 2.95
CA SER A 34 8.92 0.86 2.62
C SER A 34 10.31 0.22 2.49
N GLY A 35 10.65 -0.69 3.41
CA GLY A 35 11.90 -1.45 3.36
C GLY A 35 12.00 -2.26 2.07
N ARG A 36 10.99 -3.09 1.77
CA ARG A 36 10.96 -3.93 0.56
C ARG A 36 10.95 -3.09 -0.73
N TRP A 37 10.27 -1.95 -0.72
CA TRP A 37 10.09 -1.09 -1.89
C TRP A 37 11.35 -0.29 -2.24
N TYR A 38 12.08 0.16 -1.23
CA TYR A 38 13.22 1.07 -1.41
C TYR A 38 14.59 0.45 -1.14
N HIS A 39 14.68 -0.82 -0.71
CA HIS A 39 15.96 -1.46 -0.36
C HIS A 39 17.06 -1.33 -1.42
N ASP A 40 16.70 -1.34 -2.70
CA ASP A 40 17.60 -1.31 -3.85
C ASP A 40 17.60 0.03 -4.59
N ARG A 41 16.90 1.05 -4.06
CA ARG A 41 16.61 2.30 -4.79
C ARG A 41 17.85 3.12 -5.16
N MET A 42 18.92 2.96 -4.39
CA MET A 42 20.22 3.63 -4.59
C MET A 42 21.21 2.78 -5.40
N SER A 43 20.83 1.56 -5.81
CA SER A 43 21.67 0.71 -6.64
C SER A 43 21.83 1.34 -8.04
N PRO A 44 23.04 1.37 -8.63
CA PRO A 44 23.23 1.73 -10.03
C PRO A 44 22.49 0.80 -11.00
N ARG A 45 22.07 -0.38 -10.53
CA ARG A 45 21.28 -1.37 -11.28
C ARG A 45 19.78 -1.25 -11.03
N PHE A 46 19.35 -0.24 -10.25
CA PHE A 46 17.94 -0.05 -9.95
C PHE A 46 17.13 0.08 -11.24
N ARG A 47 16.04 -0.68 -11.30
CA ARG A 47 15.00 -0.51 -12.30
C ARG A 47 13.66 -0.47 -11.61
N GLY A 48 12.66 0.11 -12.28
CA GLY A 48 11.28 -0.04 -11.85
C GLY A 48 10.88 -1.51 -11.73
N ARG A 49 9.94 -1.79 -10.83
CA ARG A 49 9.32 -3.11 -10.67
C ARG A 49 8.27 -3.30 -11.77
N ALA A 50 8.25 -4.49 -12.38
CA ALA A 50 7.13 -4.93 -13.19
C ALA A 50 5.89 -5.09 -12.31
N VAL A 51 4.71 -5.11 -12.93
CA VAL A 51 3.42 -5.26 -12.21
C VAL A 51 3.43 -6.52 -11.34
N ASP A 52 3.87 -7.66 -11.88
CA ASP A 52 3.92 -8.92 -11.13
C ASP A 52 4.89 -8.87 -9.94
N GLU A 53 6.02 -8.17 -10.09
CA GLU A 53 6.99 -7.97 -9.01
C GLU A 53 6.42 -7.10 -7.89
N ALA A 54 5.66 -6.06 -8.24
CA ALA A 54 4.94 -5.23 -7.28
C ALA A 54 3.85 -6.03 -6.53
N ILE A 55 3.04 -6.79 -7.25
CA ILE A 55 1.99 -7.65 -6.66
C ILE A 55 2.61 -8.69 -5.72
N ALA A 56 3.76 -9.27 -6.07
CA ALA A 56 4.47 -10.21 -5.21
C ALA A 56 4.90 -9.58 -3.88
N VAL A 57 5.38 -8.33 -3.90
CA VAL A 57 5.71 -7.58 -2.68
C VAL A 57 4.47 -7.36 -1.81
N PHE A 58 3.34 -6.95 -2.41
CA PHE A 58 2.09 -6.72 -1.68
C PHE A 58 1.56 -8.01 -1.04
N ARG A 59 1.51 -9.12 -1.77
CA ARG A 59 1.08 -10.42 -1.25
C ARG A 59 1.93 -10.89 -0.07
N ALA A 60 3.24 -10.67 -0.13
CA ALA A 60 4.14 -11.04 0.96
C ALA A 60 3.90 -10.25 2.27
N LEU A 61 3.16 -9.13 2.20
CA LEU A 61 2.77 -8.29 3.34
C LEU A 61 1.29 -8.50 3.76
N GLY A 62 0.62 -9.50 3.18
CA GLY A 62 -0.82 -9.73 3.38
C GLY A 62 -1.72 -8.69 2.69
N LEU A 63 -1.17 -7.89 1.77
CA LEU A 63 -1.92 -6.87 1.04
C LEU A 63 -2.54 -7.49 -0.21
N THR A 64 -3.69 -8.15 -0.03
CA THR A 64 -4.32 -8.99 -1.06
C THR A 64 -5.68 -8.51 -1.55
N ASP A 65 -6.21 -7.41 -0.99
CA ASP A 65 -7.48 -6.82 -1.43
C ASP A 65 -7.44 -6.38 -2.91
N ASP A 66 -8.61 -6.16 -3.51
CA ASP A 66 -8.77 -5.73 -4.91
C ASP A 66 -7.93 -4.49 -5.28
N PHE A 67 -7.68 -3.62 -4.30
CA PHE A 67 -6.79 -2.46 -4.46
C PHE A 67 -5.37 -2.84 -4.89
N TRP A 68 -4.88 -4.00 -4.44
CA TRP A 68 -3.49 -4.46 -4.63
C TRP A 68 -3.32 -5.50 -5.74
N THR A 69 -4.43 -6.07 -6.25
CA THR A 69 -4.41 -7.16 -7.22
C THR A 69 -4.79 -6.74 -8.64
N MET A 70 -5.41 -5.58 -8.83
CA MET A 70 -5.88 -5.12 -10.13
C MET A 70 -4.89 -4.13 -10.76
N PRO A 71 -4.22 -4.45 -11.88
CA PRO A 71 -3.52 -3.42 -12.66
C PRO A 71 -4.54 -2.45 -13.28
N PRO A 72 -4.21 -1.16 -13.42
CA PRO A 72 -5.10 -0.23 -14.11
C PRO A 72 -5.27 -0.69 -15.57
N ASN A 73 -6.52 -0.78 -16.03
CA ASN A 73 -6.88 -0.90 -17.45
C ASN A 73 -6.43 0.33 -18.24
#